data_AF-A0AAD7K3N5-F1
#
_entry.id   AF-A0AAD7K3N5-F1
#
_cell.length_a   1.000
_cell.length_b   1.000
_cell.length_c   1.000
_cell.angle_alpha   90.00
_cell.angle_beta   90.00
_cell.angle_gamma   90.00
#
_symmetry.space_group_name_H-M   'P 1'
#
loop_
_entity.id
_entity.type
_entity.pdbx_description
1 polymer ?
#
loop_
_entity_poly.entity_id
_entity_poly.type
_entity_poly.pdbx_seq_one_letter_code
_entity_poly.pdbx_strand_id
1 'polypeptide(L)'
;MPKRIPTPEPGDDEPKYFTVVQPYPLNANWELPNDYITFGRWIAGCIGPEPFFALFYKPSARGQVLLEINREYAHPERLLGEHRWNEFLRNPSAEEAGRVSQIFYSTYSTGRQAQKDGWKRINVADSWFKNWSPVNPVIMNPYPPTVWCGLPAEDMTNKPMCRPLPVSVKPPPPPKAVPAPIVPGSATWVNAKGAPPTNTP
;
A
#
# COMPACT_ATOMS: atom_id res chain seq x y z
N MET A 1 -22.16 -17.15 0.00
CA MET A 1 -20.94 -16.82 0.75
C MET A 1 -21.36 -16.11 2.03
N PRO A 2 -20.91 -16.53 3.22
CA PRO A 2 -21.23 -15.80 4.45
C PRO A 2 -20.67 -14.38 4.35
N LYS A 3 -21.52 -13.36 4.56
CA LYS A 3 -21.07 -11.96 4.64
C LYS A 3 -20.09 -11.85 5.80
N ARG A 4 -18.86 -11.44 5.49
CA ARG A 4 -17.79 -11.22 6.49
C ARG A 4 -18.27 -10.15 7.48
N ILE A 5 -18.28 -10.48 8.76
CA ILE A 5 -18.68 -9.58 9.84
C ILE A 5 -17.73 -8.37 9.78
N PRO A 6 -18.23 -7.11 9.81
CA PRO A 6 -17.38 -5.94 9.86
C PRO A 6 -16.44 -6.05 11.06
N THR A 7 -15.13 -6.04 10.80
CA THR A 7 -14.14 -6.03 11.87
C THR A 7 -14.34 -4.75 12.69
N PRO A 8 -14.48 -4.82 14.03
CA PRO A 8 -14.65 -3.64 14.87
C PRO A 8 -13.59 -2.60 14.57
N GLU A 9 -13.99 -1.34 14.66
CA GLU A 9 -13.04 -0.22 14.69
C GLU A 9 -12.19 -0.35 15.96
N PRO A 10 -10.89 0.00 15.91
CA PRO A 10 -10.04 0.02 17.10
C PRO A 10 -10.67 0.82 18.24
N GLY A 11 -10.45 0.42 19.50
CA GLY A 11 -11.01 1.12 20.67
C GLY A 11 -10.55 2.57 20.75
N ASP A 12 -11.25 3.41 21.53
CA ASP A 12 -11.05 4.86 21.54
C ASP A 12 -9.67 5.34 22.05
N ASP A 13 -8.87 4.45 22.63
CA ASP A 13 -7.53 4.74 23.17
C ASP A 13 -6.39 4.14 22.32
N GLU A 14 -6.70 3.46 21.21
CA GLU A 14 -5.71 2.66 20.47
C GLU A 14 -5.10 3.41 19.25
N PRO A 15 -3.79 3.24 18.96
CA PRO A 15 -3.15 3.78 17.77
C PRO A 15 -3.67 3.11 16.49
N LYS A 16 -3.47 3.77 15.34
CA LYS A 16 -3.87 3.23 14.03
C LYS A 16 -2.81 2.27 13.52
N TYR A 17 -3.22 1.06 13.17
CA TYR A 17 -2.34 0.07 12.56
C TYR A 17 -2.56 -0.01 11.05
N PHE A 18 -1.45 -0.03 10.31
CA PHE A 18 -1.44 -0.21 8.86
C PHE A 18 -0.60 -1.42 8.49
N THR A 19 -0.93 -2.06 7.38
CA THR A 19 -0.12 -3.12 6.78
C THR A 19 0.46 -2.60 5.48
N VAL A 20 1.79 -2.68 5.35
CA VAL A 20 2.51 -2.40 4.11
C VAL A 20 2.83 -3.72 3.45
N VAL A 21 2.48 -3.83 2.17
CA VAL A 21 2.75 -4.98 1.29
C VAL A 21 3.83 -4.56 0.30
N GLN A 22 4.83 -5.42 0.10
CA GLN A 22 6.04 -5.15 -0.69
C GLN A 22 6.72 -3.84 -0.27
N PRO A 23 7.16 -3.73 1.01
CA PRO A 23 7.71 -2.48 1.56
C PRO A 23 9.00 -2.02 0.85
N TYR A 24 9.20 -0.70 0.80
CA TYR A 24 10.46 -0.06 0.41
C TYR A 24 11.36 0.09 1.65
N PRO A 25 12.67 -0.22 1.63
CA PRO A 25 13.48 -0.52 0.46
C PRO A 25 13.42 -1.98 0.00
N LEU A 26 13.88 -2.23 -1.21
CA LEU A 26 13.85 -3.56 -1.83
C LEU A 26 14.71 -4.53 -1.02
N ASN A 27 14.17 -5.72 -0.75
CA ASN A 27 14.85 -6.80 -0.02
C ASN A 27 15.37 -6.39 1.37
N ALA A 28 14.68 -5.46 2.04
CA ALA A 28 15.05 -4.99 3.37
C ALA A 28 15.26 -6.13 4.38
N ASN A 29 16.39 -6.07 5.09
CA ASN A 29 16.63 -6.83 6.31
C ASN A 29 16.31 -5.95 7.53
N TRP A 30 15.17 -6.21 8.14
CA TRP A 30 14.67 -5.45 9.29
C TRP A 30 15.50 -5.59 10.58
N GLU A 31 16.52 -6.45 10.59
CA GLU A 31 17.51 -6.51 11.68
C GLU A 31 18.67 -5.52 11.47
N LEU A 32 18.77 -4.90 10.30
CA LEU A 32 19.81 -3.91 9.97
C LEU A 32 19.31 -2.47 10.14
N PRO A 33 20.04 -1.61 10.89
CA PRO A 33 19.69 -0.21 11.07
C PRO A 33 19.45 0.58 9.80
N ASN A 34 20.29 0.37 8.80
CA ASN A 34 20.18 1.11 7.55
C ASN A 34 18.83 0.90 6.86
N ASP A 35 18.29 -0.32 6.90
CA ASP A 35 17.09 -0.69 6.13
C ASP A 35 15.83 -0.17 6.82
N TYR A 36 15.70 -0.36 8.14
CA TYR A 36 14.55 0.17 8.86
C TYR A 36 14.58 1.70 8.97
N ILE A 37 15.76 2.34 9.02
CA ILE A 37 15.87 3.81 8.97
C ILE A 37 15.46 4.32 7.58
N THR A 38 15.90 3.65 6.51
CA THR A 38 15.51 4.01 5.13
C THR A 38 14.00 3.89 4.94
N PHE A 39 13.40 2.78 5.41
CA PHE A 39 11.95 2.61 5.44
C PHE A 39 11.27 3.73 6.24
N GLY A 40 11.76 4.04 7.44
CA GLY A 40 11.16 5.08 8.29
C GLY A 40 11.22 6.47 7.68
N ARG A 41 12.31 6.79 6.96
CA ARG A 41 12.43 8.04 6.19
C ARG A 41 11.47 8.12 5.02
N TRP A 42 11.13 6.98 4.41
CA TRP A 42 10.07 6.92 3.40
C TRP A 42 8.69 7.17 3.98
N ILE A 43 8.35 6.54 5.10
CA ILE A 43 7.10 6.82 5.81
C ILE A 43 7.05 8.29 6.24
N ALA A 44 8.15 8.85 6.75
CA ALA A 44 8.22 10.28 7.08
C ALA A 44 8.09 11.19 5.86
N GLY A 45 8.53 10.76 4.68
CA GLY A 45 8.23 11.47 3.42
C GLY A 45 6.74 11.52 3.10
N CYS A 46 5.99 10.47 3.47
CA CYS A 46 4.55 10.39 3.26
C CYS A 46 3.80 11.30 4.26
N ILE A 47 4.12 11.23 5.56
CA ILE A 47 3.27 11.77 6.65
C ILE A 47 3.99 12.64 7.68
N GLY A 48 5.29 12.86 7.53
CA GLY A 48 6.16 13.44 8.58
C GLY A 48 6.64 12.38 9.59
N PRO A 49 7.68 12.69 10.39
CA PRO A 49 8.25 11.73 11.35
C PRO A 49 7.38 11.55 12.60
N GLU A 50 6.77 12.63 13.10
CA GLU A 50 6.02 12.67 14.37
C GLU A 50 4.91 11.61 14.52
N PRO A 51 4.04 11.36 13.53
CA PRO A 51 2.97 10.39 13.70
C PRO A 51 3.44 8.93 13.64
N PHE A 52 4.71 8.63 13.33
CA PHE A 52 5.19 7.26 13.15
C PHE A 52 5.84 6.69 14.42
N PHE A 53 5.14 5.79 15.12
CA PHE A 53 5.57 5.30 16.44
C PHE A 53 6.39 4.01 16.38
N ALA A 54 5.99 3.03 15.57
CA ALA A 54 6.71 1.76 15.49
C ALA A 54 6.51 1.02 14.17
N LEU A 55 7.54 0.27 13.80
CA LEU A 55 7.54 -0.72 12.73
C LEU A 55 7.43 -2.12 13.36
N PHE A 56 6.62 -2.99 12.78
CA PHE A 56 6.60 -4.41 13.13
C PHE A 56 6.97 -5.24 11.92
N TYR A 57 7.88 -6.18 12.10
CA TYR A 57 8.31 -7.11 11.06
C TYR A 57 8.26 -8.56 11.56
N LYS A 58 8.15 -9.50 10.64
CA LYS A 58 8.21 -10.92 10.94
C LYS A 58 9.10 -11.60 9.91
N PRO A 59 10.22 -12.26 10.29
CA PRO A 59 11.15 -12.87 9.33
C PRO A 59 10.51 -13.87 8.35
N SER A 60 9.44 -14.54 8.77
CA SER A 60 8.67 -15.46 7.93
C SER A 60 7.69 -14.77 6.98
N ALA A 61 7.45 -13.46 7.11
CA ALA A 61 6.54 -12.66 6.29
C ALA A 61 7.31 -11.53 5.58
N ARG A 62 8.33 -11.87 4.78
CA ARG A 62 9.27 -10.89 4.18
C ARG A 62 8.61 -9.83 3.30
N GLY A 63 7.45 -10.14 2.71
CA GLY A 63 6.72 -9.22 1.85
C GLY A 63 5.82 -8.24 2.59
N GLN A 64 5.75 -8.26 3.92
CA GLN A 64 4.80 -7.46 4.69
C GLN A 64 5.39 -6.94 6.01
N VAL A 65 5.01 -5.71 6.37
CA VAL A 65 5.30 -5.09 7.67
C VAL A 65 4.07 -4.36 8.21
N LEU A 66 4.04 -4.10 9.51
CA LEU A 66 3.00 -3.27 10.13
C LEU A 66 3.56 -1.94 10.59
N LEU A 67 2.74 -0.91 10.49
CA LEU A 67 3.00 0.41 11.05
C LEU A 67 2.09 0.64 12.25
N GLU A 68 2.63 1.20 13.32
CA GLU A 68 1.87 1.83 14.40
C GLU A 68 1.99 3.35 14.23
N ILE A 69 0.86 3.98 13.94
CA ILE A 69 0.74 5.41 13.66
C ILE A 69 -0.12 6.05 14.75
N ASN A 70 0.23 7.27 15.14
CA ASN A 70 -0.56 8.08 16.05
C ASN A 70 -2.03 8.11 15.61
N ARG A 71 -2.93 7.80 16.54
CA ARG A 71 -4.39 7.84 16.34
C ARG A 71 -4.86 9.20 15.82
N GLU A 72 -4.28 10.28 16.33
CA GLU A 72 -4.64 11.67 16.02
C GLU A 72 -4.21 12.10 14.62
N TYR A 73 -3.41 11.28 13.92
CA TYR A 73 -3.02 11.56 12.55
C TYR A 73 -4.25 11.63 11.63
N ALA A 74 -4.50 12.84 11.12
CA ALA A 74 -5.73 13.20 10.42
C ALA A 74 -5.74 12.89 8.92
N HIS A 75 -4.58 12.54 8.34
CA HIS A 75 -4.39 12.45 6.88
C HIS A 75 -4.05 11.04 6.38
N PRO A 76 -4.85 10.00 6.71
CA PRO A 76 -4.56 8.62 6.33
C PRO A 76 -4.52 8.41 4.81
N GLU A 77 -5.15 9.28 4.02
CA GLU A 77 -5.12 9.29 2.56
C GLU A 77 -3.72 9.39 1.96
N ARG A 78 -2.76 9.93 2.73
CA ARG A 78 -1.34 10.04 2.33
C ARG A 78 -0.57 8.72 2.46
N LEU A 79 -1.09 7.78 3.26
CA LEU A 79 -0.56 6.42 3.35
C LEU A 79 -1.38 5.46 2.50
N LEU A 80 -2.70 5.53 2.53
CA LEU A 80 -3.53 4.48 1.97
C LEU A 80 -3.38 4.35 0.45
N GLY A 81 -3.29 3.12 -0.05
CA GLY A 81 -3.25 2.81 -1.48
C GLY A 81 -1.88 2.37 -1.99
N GLU A 82 -1.69 2.50 -3.29
CA GLU A 82 -0.49 2.12 -4.01
C GLU A 82 0.51 3.27 -4.09
N HIS A 83 1.76 2.97 -3.74
CA HIS A 83 2.93 3.82 -3.85
C HIS A 83 3.84 3.24 -4.93
N ARG A 84 3.91 3.91 -6.08
CA ARG A 84 4.74 3.46 -7.20
C ARG A 84 6.15 4.00 -7.06
N TRP A 85 7.13 3.12 -7.07
CA TRP A 85 8.50 3.49 -6.72
C TRP A 85 9.12 4.43 -7.75
N ASN A 86 8.76 4.28 -9.02
CA ASN A 86 9.15 5.22 -10.08
C ASN A 86 8.52 6.62 -9.96
N GLU A 87 7.47 6.79 -9.15
CA GLU A 87 6.83 8.10 -8.93
C GLU A 87 7.41 8.79 -7.70
N PHE A 88 7.76 8.06 -6.62
CA PHE A 88 8.28 8.68 -5.41
C PHE A 88 9.81 8.63 -5.27
N LEU A 89 10.53 7.74 -5.94
CA LEU A 89 11.99 7.75 -5.97
C LEU A 89 12.49 8.68 -7.07
N ARG A 90 13.50 9.50 -6.76
CA ARG A 90 14.13 10.40 -7.73
C ARG A 90 14.94 9.67 -8.79
N ASN A 91 15.65 8.62 -8.36
CA ASN A 91 16.54 7.83 -9.21
C ASN A 91 16.37 6.34 -8.90
N PRO A 92 15.20 5.73 -9.22
CA PRO A 92 15.00 4.31 -9.01
C PRO A 92 15.95 3.50 -9.90
N SER A 93 16.47 2.39 -9.38
CA SER A 93 17.14 1.38 -10.20
C SER A 93 16.15 0.69 -11.14
N ALA A 94 16.66 -0.04 -12.14
CA ALA A 94 15.82 -0.80 -13.08
C ALA A 94 14.92 -1.82 -12.37
N GLU A 95 15.41 -2.45 -11.29
CA GLU A 95 14.60 -3.39 -10.51
C GLU A 95 13.52 -2.68 -9.69
N GLU A 96 13.80 -1.48 -9.19
CA GLU A 96 12.86 -0.67 -8.39
C GLU A 96 11.79 -0.01 -9.24
N ALA A 97 12.09 0.38 -10.48
CA ALA A 97 11.18 1.16 -11.33
C ALA A 97 9.82 0.48 -11.57
N GLY A 98 9.78 -0.87 -11.58
CA GLY A 98 8.55 -1.64 -11.72
C GLY A 98 7.88 -2.04 -10.40
N ARG A 99 8.43 -1.63 -9.24
CA ARG A 99 7.92 -2.02 -7.93
C ARG A 99 6.85 -1.07 -7.44
N VAL A 100 5.96 -1.63 -6.63
CA VAL A 100 4.91 -0.91 -5.92
C VAL A 100 4.87 -1.38 -4.47
N SER A 101 4.69 -0.44 -3.55
CA SER A 101 4.29 -0.74 -2.17
C SER A 101 2.80 -0.46 -2.04
N GLN A 102 2.06 -1.27 -1.30
CA GLN A 102 0.64 -1.03 -1.05
C GLN A 102 0.38 -0.94 0.45
N ILE A 103 -0.35 0.08 0.89
CA ILE A 103 -0.64 0.30 2.30
C ILE A 103 -2.15 0.26 2.53
N PHE A 104 -2.54 -0.56 3.50
CA PHE A 104 -3.93 -0.74 3.92
C PHE A 104 -4.04 -0.54 5.42
N TYR A 105 -5.26 -0.28 5.92
CA TYR A 105 -5.53 -0.50 7.33
C TYR A 105 -5.28 -1.95 7.70
N SER A 106 -4.69 -2.19 8.87
CA SER A 106 -4.41 -3.53 9.34
C SER A 106 -5.64 -4.19 9.96
N THR A 107 -5.71 -5.51 9.93
CA THR A 107 -6.68 -6.28 10.73
C THR A 107 -6.30 -6.34 12.21
N TYR A 108 -5.04 -6.09 12.57
CA TYR A 108 -4.62 -5.92 13.96
C TYR A 108 -5.15 -4.61 14.53
N SER A 109 -5.62 -4.63 15.79
CA SER A 109 -6.02 -3.41 16.51
C SER A 109 -4.98 -2.97 17.54
N THR A 110 -4.08 -3.87 17.95
CA THR A 110 -3.04 -3.57 18.94
C THR A 110 -1.70 -4.22 18.61
N GLY A 111 -0.62 -3.59 19.06
CA GLY A 111 0.74 -4.13 18.96
C GLY A 111 0.91 -5.42 19.77
N ARG A 112 0.11 -5.64 20.82
CA ARG A 112 0.09 -6.89 21.59
C ARG A 112 -0.45 -8.05 20.76
N GLN A 113 -1.51 -7.85 19.98
CA GLN A 113 -2.02 -8.89 19.07
C GLN A 113 -0.97 -9.22 18.00
N ALA A 114 -0.31 -8.21 17.42
CA ALA A 114 0.76 -8.43 16.45
C ALA A 114 1.92 -9.23 17.08
N GLN A 115 2.39 -8.85 18.27
CA GLN A 115 3.48 -9.57 18.94
C GLN A 115 3.12 -11.03 19.28
N LYS A 116 1.88 -11.30 19.71
CA LYS A 116 1.39 -12.68 19.92
C LYS A 116 1.43 -13.52 18.65
N ASP A 117 1.16 -12.90 17.51
CA ASP A 117 1.24 -13.54 16.19
C ASP A 117 2.69 -13.58 15.65
N GLY A 118 3.69 -13.26 16.49
CA GLY A 118 5.12 -13.42 16.21
C GLY A 118 5.77 -12.23 15.50
N TRP A 119 5.11 -11.06 15.49
CA TRP A 119 5.70 -9.84 14.93
C TRP A 119 6.66 -9.18 15.93
N LYS A 120 7.89 -8.93 15.49
CA LYS A 120 8.90 -8.20 16.24
C LYS A 120 8.68 -6.69 16.08
N ARG A 121 8.70 -5.94 17.20
CA ARG A 121 8.51 -4.49 17.23
C ARG A 121 9.86 -3.76 17.20
N ILE A 122 9.95 -2.71 16.40
CA ILE A 122 11.03 -1.72 16.39
C ILE A 122 10.39 -0.36 16.66
N ASN A 123 10.77 0.28 17.77
CA ASN A 123 10.32 1.64 18.05
C ASN A 123 11.05 2.62 17.15
N VAL A 124 10.30 3.55 16.59
CA VAL A 124 10.87 4.69 15.86
C VAL A 124 11.61 5.56 16.87
N ALA A 125 12.82 5.97 16.52
CA ALA A 125 13.64 6.83 17.35
C ALA A 125 14.03 8.10 16.57
N ASP A 126 14.14 9.23 17.28
CA ASP A 126 14.51 10.52 16.70
C ASP A 126 15.82 10.45 15.90
N SER A 127 16.73 9.56 16.30
CA SER A 127 18.00 9.32 15.63
C SER A 127 17.86 8.88 14.17
N TRP A 128 16.72 8.29 13.78
CA TRP A 128 16.42 7.90 12.40
C TRP A 128 16.33 9.13 11.49
N PHE A 129 15.87 10.25 12.06
CA PHE A 129 15.61 11.50 11.37
C PHE A 129 16.69 12.55 11.60
N LYS A 130 17.84 12.18 12.20
CA LYS A 130 18.99 13.06 12.29
C LYS A 130 19.43 13.48 10.87
N ASN A 131 19.53 14.79 10.64
CA ASN A 131 19.84 15.41 9.34
C ASN A 131 18.87 15.02 8.21
N TRP A 132 17.66 14.56 8.55
CA TRP A 132 16.63 14.28 7.56
C TRP A 132 15.87 15.55 7.21
N SER A 133 15.44 15.64 5.95
CA SER A 133 14.60 16.72 5.44
C SER A 133 13.56 16.13 4.49
N PRO A 134 12.33 16.67 4.44
CA PRO A 134 11.37 16.30 3.40
C PRO A 134 11.93 16.58 2.00
N VAL A 135 12.76 17.61 1.84
CA VAL A 135 13.53 17.86 0.62
C VAL A 135 14.86 17.11 0.70
N ASN A 136 14.93 15.94 0.06
CA ASN A 136 16.12 15.08 0.06
C ASN A 136 16.37 14.49 -1.35
N PRO A 137 17.56 13.93 -1.63
CA PRO A 137 17.93 13.45 -2.96
C PRO A 137 17.36 12.06 -3.33
N VAL A 138 16.64 11.39 -2.42
CA VAL A 138 16.11 10.04 -2.64
C VAL A 138 14.63 10.09 -2.99
N ILE A 139 13.83 10.80 -2.20
CA ILE A 139 12.37 10.83 -2.29
C ILE A 139 11.91 12.16 -2.90
N MET A 140 10.93 12.09 -3.79
CA MET A 140 10.27 13.26 -4.38
C MET A 140 9.59 14.09 -3.29
N ASN A 141 9.69 15.42 -3.43
CA ASN A 141 8.99 16.38 -2.57
C ASN A 141 8.36 17.47 -3.45
N PRO A 142 7.04 17.73 -3.35
CA PRO A 142 6.08 17.02 -2.49
C PRO A 142 5.95 15.53 -2.83
N TYR A 143 5.63 14.72 -1.82
CA TYR A 143 5.39 13.29 -2.01
C TYR A 143 4.19 13.08 -2.96
N PRO A 144 4.28 12.18 -3.96
CA PRO A 144 3.21 12.01 -4.94
C PRO A 144 1.93 11.43 -4.31
N PRO A 145 0.75 11.72 -4.90
CA PRO A 145 -0.50 11.15 -4.43
C PRO A 145 -0.54 9.63 -4.64
N THR A 146 -1.05 8.90 -3.65
CA THR A 146 -1.21 7.44 -3.74
C THR A 146 -2.45 7.05 -4.54
N VAL A 147 -2.39 5.91 -5.23
CA VAL A 147 -3.43 5.44 -6.16
C VAL A 147 -4.31 4.37 -5.49
N TRP A 148 -5.57 4.24 -5.90
CA TRP A 148 -6.40 3.11 -5.46
C TRP A 148 -5.82 1.78 -5.94
N CYS A 149 -5.87 0.76 -5.07
CA CYS A 149 -5.55 -0.62 -5.42
C CYS A 149 -6.51 -1.59 -4.73
N GLY A 150 -6.68 -2.77 -5.34
CA GLY A 150 -7.41 -3.88 -4.73
C GLY A 150 -6.62 -4.50 -3.58
N LEU A 151 -7.29 -5.33 -2.78
CA LEU A 151 -6.61 -6.14 -1.76
C LEU A 151 -5.56 -7.04 -2.43
N PRO A 152 -4.40 -7.25 -1.77
CA PRO A 152 -3.44 -8.24 -2.24
C PRO A 152 -4.07 -9.63 -2.21
N ALA A 153 -3.60 -10.54 -3.08
CA ALA A 153 -4.01 -11.93 -3.04
C ALA A 153 -3.71 -12.52 -1.64
N GLU A 154 -4.74 -13.08 -1.00
CA GLU A 154 -4.58 -13.74 0.28
C GLU A 154 -3.77 -15.04 0.07
N ASP A 155 -2.64 -15.15 0.76
CA ASP A 155 -1.95 -16.44 0.89
C ASP A 155 -2.80 -17.32 1.80
N MET A 156 -3.25 -18.47 1.29
CA MET A 156 -4.14 -19.41 1.99
C MET A 156 -3.61 -19.86 3.36
N THR A 157 -2.29 -19.74 3.59
CA THR A 157 -1.63 -20.14 4.84
C THR A 157 -1.50 -19.02 5.86
N ASN A 158 -1.69 -17.77 5.45
CA ASN A 158 -1.44 -16.60 6.28
C ASN A 158 -2.73 -15.89 6.68
N LYS A 159 -2.76 -15.40 7.92
CA LYS A 159 -3.87 -14.60 8.44
C LYS A 159 -4.04 -13.34 7.56
N PRO A 160 -5.26 -13.00 7.12
CA PRO A 160 -5.49 -11.79 6.33
C PRO A 160 -5.14 -10.55 7.16
N MET A 161 -4.25 -9.72 6.64
CA MET A 161 -3.74 -8.54 7.35
C MET A 161 -4.26 -7.20 6.81
N CYS A 162 -4.78 -7.17 5.58
CA CYS A 162 -5.20 -5.95 4.91
C CYS A 162 -6.72 -5.80 4.96
N ARG A 163 -7.22 -4.64 5.39
CA ARG A 163 -8.63 -4.24 5.21
C ARG A 163 -8.82 -3.53 3.86
N PRO A 164 -10.00 -3.62 3.23
CA PRO A 164 -10.28 -2.85 2.02
C PRO A 164 -10.05 -1.34 2.22
N LEU A 165 -9.62 -0.65 1.17
CA LEU A 165 -9.51 0.80 1.19
C LEU A 165 -10.90 1.44 1.41
N PRO A 166 -11.05 2.43 2.31
CA PRO A 166 -12.31 3.15 2.46
C PRO A 166 -12.64 3.92 1.17
N VAL A 167 -13.84 3.69 0.63
CA VAL A 167 -14.29 4.32 -0.63
C VAL A 167 -14.31 5.85 -0.54
N SER A 168 -14.64 6.39 0.63
CA SER A 168 -14.62 7.83 0.90
C SER A 168 -13.23 8.46 0.79
N VAL A 169 -12.17 7.68 1.00
CA VAL A 169 -10.78 8.14 1.03
C VAL A 169 -10.05 7.81 -0.28
N LYS A 170 -10.26 6.60 -0.79
CA LYS A 170 -9.71 6.11 -2.06
C LYS A 170 -10.84 5.42 -2.83
N PRO A 171 -11.56 6.14 -3.69
CA PRO A 171 -12.60 5.52 -4.51
C PRO A 171 -11.97 4.57 -5.54
N PRO A 172 -12.60 3.43 -5.82
CA PRO A 172 -12.17 2.58 -6.92
C PRO A 172 -12.28 3.35 -8.25
N PRO A 173 -11.42 3.04 -9.23
CA PRO A 173 -11.56 3.61 -10.56
C PRO A 173 -12.95 3.25 -11.11
N PRO A 174 -13.55 4.14 -11.93
CA PRO A 174 -14.84 3.85 -12.54
C PRO A 174 -14.74 2.51 -13.29
N PRO A 175 -15.81 1.70 -13.28
CA PRO A 175 -15.85 0.48 -14.08
C PRO A 175 -15.46 0.83 -15.51
N LYS A 176 -14.52 0.09 -16.10
CA LYS A 176 -14.24 0.24 -17.53
C LYS A 176 -15.58 0.12 -18.25
N ALA A 177 -15.96 1.15 -18.99
CA ALA A 177 -17.19 1.12 -19.76
C ALA A 177 -17.16 -0.15 -20.62
N VAL A 178 -18.01 -1.11 -20.30
CA VAL A 178 -18.21 -2.25 -21.17
C VAL A 178 -18.79 -1.63 -22.44
N PRO A 179 -18.14 -1.78 -23.60
CA PRO A 179 -18.71 -1.31 -24.85
C PRO A 179 -20.13 -1.87 -24.92
N ALA A 180 -21.12 -1.02 -25.19
CA ALA A 180 -22.51 -1.47 -25.28
C ALA A 180 -22.53 -2.71 -26.19
N PRO A 181 -23.17 -3.82 -25.76
CA PRO A 181 -23.22 -5.02 -26.58
C PRO A 181 -23.71 -4.63 -27.97
N ILE A 182 -22.95 -4.99 -29.01
CA ILE A 182 -23.29 -4.66 -30.39
C ILE A 182 -24.68 -5.26 -30.65
N VAL A 183 -25.68 -4.40 -30.77
CA VAL A 183 -27.08 -4.83 -30.92
C VAL A 183 -27.22 -5.56 -32.26
N PRO A 184 -27.70 -6.81 -32.30
CA PRO A 184 -27.98 -7.50 -33.55
C PRO A 184 -28.87 -6.64 -34.46
N GLY A 185 -28.41 -6.36 -35.68
CA GLY A 185 -29.11 -5.49 -36.64
C GLY A 185 -28.74 -4.00 -36.60
N SER A 186 -27.90 -3.54 -35.66
CA SER A 186 -27.33 -2.18 -35.71
C SER A 186 -26.35 -2.01 -36.88
N ALA A 187 -26.15 -0.78 -37.36
CA ALA A 187 -25.18 -0.49 -38.44
C ALA A 187 -23.76 -0.98 -38.10
N THR A 188 -23.37 -0.91 -36.83
CA THR A 188 -22.11 -1.46 -36.31
C THR A 188 -22.06 -2.99 -36.36
N TRP A 189 -23.17 -3.69 -36.10
CA TRP A 189 -23.29 -5.15 -36.25
C TRP A 189 -23.18 -5.60 -37.72
N VAL A 190 -23.84 -4.86 -38.62
CA VAL A 190 -23.83 -5.15 -40.06
C VAL A 190 -22.42 -4.91 -40.64
N ASN A 191 -21.76 -3.82 -40.25
CA ASN A 191 -20.38 -3.54 -40.67
C ASN A 191 -19.38 -4.56 -40.13
N ALA A 192 -19.55 -5.04 -38.90
CA ALA A 192 -18.69 -6.08 -38.32
C ALA A 192 -18.84 -7.45 -39.01
N LYS A 193 -20.03 -7.77 -39.53
CA LYS A 193 -20.26 -8.99 -40.34
C LYS A 193 -19.94 -8.84 -41.82
N GLY A 194 -19.91 -7.60 -42.32
CA GLY A 194 -19.62 -7.29 -43.73
C GLY A 194 -18.14 -7.16 -44.07
N ALA A 195 -17.24 -7.20 -43.08
CA ALA A 195 -15.80 -7.17 -43.32
C ALA A 195 -15.35 -8.50 -43.98
N PRO A 196 -14.75 -8.47 -45.19
CA PRO A 196 -14.14 -9.66 -45.77
C PRO A 196 -12.98 -10.13 -44.88
N PRO A 197 -12.70 -11.45 -44.81
CA PRO A 197 -11.55 -11.94 -44.08
C PRO A 197 -10.28 -11.29 -44.65
N THR A 198 -9.52 -10.61 -43.80
CA THR A 198 -8.18 -10.13 -44.10
C THR A 198 -7.28 -11.32 -44.39
N ASN A 199 -7.11 -11.66 -45.67
CA ASN A 199 -6.00 -12.50 -46.11
C ASN A 199 -4.71 -11.74 -45.78
N THR A 200 -3.94 -12.31 -44.85
CA THR A 200 -2.59 -11.84 -44.53
C THR A 200 -1.63 -12.59 -45.47
N PRO A 201 -0.74 -11.91 -46.22
CA PRO A 201 0.32 -12.58 -46.97
C PRO A 201 1.42 -13.14 -46.03
#